data_AF-A0A0C3CMX0-F1
#
_entry.id   AF-A0A0C3CMX0-F1
#
_cell.length_a   1.000
_cell.length_b   1.000
_cell.length_c   1.000
_cell.angle_alpha   90.00
_cell.angle_beta   90.00
_cell.angle_gamma   90.00
#
_symmetry.space_group_name_H-M   'P 1'
#
loop_
_entity.id
_entity.type
_entity.pdbx_description
1 polymer ?
#
loop_
_entity_poly.entity_id
_entity_poly.type
_entity_poly.pdbx_seq_one_letter_code
_entity_poly.pdbx_strand_id
1 'polypeptide(L)' 'MAGTISIAACIRAILYFMDAVGLNLPLFLDYLSWGDVECVQDPQIWYEHTALMVSDKLPKILKRWLSPPWSADTHDV' A
#
# COMPACT_ATOMS: atom_id res chain seq x y z
N MET A 1 -1.05 5.62 -30.59
CA MET A 1 -0.37 4.65 -29.70
C MET A 1 -0.65 5.06 -28.27
N ALA A 2 -1.44 4.30 -27.52
CA ALA A 2 -1.61 4.54 -26.09
C ALA A 2 -0.37 4.00 -25.37
N GLY A 3 0.48 4.89 -24.85
CA GLY A 3 1.58 4.49 -23.98
C GLY A 3 1.01 3.87 -22.71
N THR A 4 1.40 2.65 -22.38
CA THR A 4 0.99 2.00 -21.14
C THR A 4 1.54 2.78 -19.96
N ILE A 5 0.66 3.21 -19.05
CA ILE A 5 1.09 3.84 -17.80
C ILE A 5 1.82 2.78 -16.99
N SER A 6 3.05 3.06 -16.56
CA SER A 6 3.81 2.13 -15.72
C SER A 6 3.17 2.01 -14.35
N ILE A 7 3.29 0.84 -13.71
CA ILE A 7 2.80 0.63 -12.34
C ILE A 7 3.37 1.70 -11.39
N ALA A 8 4.65 2.07 -11.58
CA ALA A 8 5.28 3.14 -10.81
C ALA A 8 4.58 4.50 -10.98
N ALA A 9 4.12 4.84 -12.19
CA ALA A 9 3.36 6.06 -12.41
C ALA A 9 1.98 6.01 -11.71
N CYS A 10 1.28 4.87 -11.74
CA CYS A 10 0.03 4.68 -10.99
C CYS A 10 0.23 4.84 -9.49
N ILE A 11 1.26 4.20 -8.92
CA ILE A 11 1.55 4.27 -7.48
C ILE A 11 1.91 5.70 -7.07
N ARG A 12 2.71 6.42 -7.87
CA ARG A 12 3.01 7.84 -7.61
C ARG A 12 1.77 8.71 -7.62
N ALA A 13 0.83 8.46 -8.54
CA ALA A 13 -0.42 9.22 -8.59
C ALA A 13 -1.27 9.01 -7.32
N ILE A 14 -1.32 7.78 -6.80
CA ILE A 14 -2.01 7.47 -5.54
C ILE A 14 -1.32 8.18 -4.36
N LEU A 15 0.01 8.07 -4.26
CA LEU A 15 0.76 8.73 -3.19
C LEU A 15 0.59 10.26 -3.21
N TYR A 16 0.56 10.86 -4.40
CA TYR A 16 0.28 12.28 -4.56
C TYR A 16 -1.14 12.64 -4.10
N PHE A 17 -2.13 11.82 -4.44
CA PHE A 17 -3.51 12.05 -4.00
C PHE A 17 -3.65 11.93 -2.48
N MET A 18 -2.99 10.96 -1.85
CA MET A 18 -2.97 10.81 -0.38
C MET A 18 -2.43 12.09 0.27
N ASP A 19 -1.28 12.59 -0.19
CA ASP A 19 -0.68 13.81 0.32
C ASP A 19 -1.61 15.02 0.16
N ALA A 20 -2.25 15.14 -1.01
CA ALA A 20 -3.20 16.21 -1.29
C ALA A 20 -4.44 16.22 -0.37
N VAL A 21 -4.83 15.08 0.20
CA VAL A 21 -5.93 14.98 1.18
C VAL A 21 -5.44 14.92 2.63
N GLY A 22 -4.15 15.19 2.88
CA GLY A 22 -3.58 15.22 4.22
C GLY A 22 -3.29 13.84 4.82
N LEU A 23 -3.18 12.81 3.98
CA LEU A 23 -2.82 11.45 4.39
C LEU A 23 -1.41 11.10 3.89
N ASN A 24 -0.67 10.35 4.72
CA ASN A 24 0.54 9.66 4.27
C ASN A 24 0.31 8.15 4.29
N LEU A 25 1.24 7.40 3.70
CA LEU A 25 1.12 5.95 3.59
C LEU A 25 0.98 5.24 4.96
N PRO A 26 1.78 5.56 6.00
CA PRO A 26 1.58 5.01 7.33
C PRO A 26 0.19 5.25 7.91
N LEU A 27 -0.31 6.50 7.86
CA LEU A 27 -1.63 6.84 8.39
C LEU A 27 -2.75 6.11 7.66
N PHE A 28 -2.65 6.01 6.34
CA PHE A 28 -3.62 5.25 5.55
C PHE A 28 -3.64 3.77 5.93
N LEU A 29 -2.47 3.14 6.08
CA LEU A 29 -2.39 1.75 6.49
C LEU A 29 -2.93 1.52 7.90
N ASP A 30 -2.71 2.47 8.81
CA ASP A 30 -3.23 2.42 10.18
C ASP A 30 -4.77 2.52 10.19
N TYR A 31 -5.34 3.54 9.55
CA TYR A 31 -6.79 3.73 9.47
C TYR A 31 -7.50 2.58 8.74
N LEU A 32 -6.90 2.05 7.67
CA LEU A 32 -7.40 0.85 6.98
C LEU A 32 -7.32 -0.41 7.88
N SER A 33 -6.38 -0.45 8.84
CA SER A 33 -6.11 -1.57 9.74
C SER A 33 -6.63 -1.30 11.16
N TRP A 34 -7.89 -0.86 11.27
CA TRP A 34 -8.61 -0.61 12.53
C TRP A 34 -8.07 0.52 13.42
N GLY A 35 -7.20 1.39 12.90
CA GLY A 35 -6.68 2.56 13.64
C GLY A 35 -7.73 3.64 13.92
N ASP A 36 -8.89 3.59 13.26
CA ASP A 36 -9.97 4.56 13.42
C ASP A 36 -11.37 3.92 13.46
N VAL A 37 -12.24 4.43 14.33
CA VAL A 37 -13.58 3.86 14.56
C VAL A 37 -14.53 4.17 13.41
N GLU A 38 -14.46 5.36 12.82
CA GLU A 38 -15.32 5.74 11.70
C GLU A 38 -14.98 4.89 10.46
N CYS A 39 -13.69 4.65 10.22
CA CYS A 39 -13.20 3.77 9.16
C CYS A 39 -13.67 2.31 9.33
N VAL A 40 -13.72 1.81 10.57
CA VAL A 40 -14.20 0.43 10.86
C VAL A 40 -15.71 0.30 10.64
N GLN A 41 -16.46 1.38 10.85
CA GLN A 41 -17.91 1.40 10.68
C GLN A 41 -18.32 1.67 9.23
N ASP A 42 -17.44 2.24 8.40
CA ASP A 42 -17.70 2.46 6.99
C ASP A 42 -17.79 1.11 6.22
N PRO A 43 -18.91 0.80 5.55
CA PRO A 43 -19.10 -0.49 4.87
C PRO A 43 -18.12 -0.74 3.72
N GLN A 44 -17.69 0.33 3.03
CA GLN A 44 -16.78 0.21 1.89
C GLN A 44 -15.36 -0.05 2.37
N ILE A 45 -14.90 0.68 3.38
CA ILE A 45 -13.58 0.46 4.01
C ILE A 45 -13.52 -0.93 4.64
N TRP A 46 -14.57 -1.33 5.35
CA TRP A 46 -14.66 -2.67 5.95
C TRP A 46 -14.59 -3.80 4.90
N TYR A 47 -15.20 -3.60 3.74
CA TYR A 47 -15.10 -4.55 2.63
C TYR A 47 -13.65 -4.66 2.11
N GLU A 48 -12.98 -3.54 1.82
CA GLU A 48 -11.59 -3.54 1.35
C GLU A 48 -10.64 -4.16 2.37
N HIS A 49 -10.86 -3.87 3.65
CA HIS A 49 -10.16 -4.50 4.75
C HIS A 49 -10.33 -6.04 4.73
N THR A 50 -11.58 -6.52 4.61
CA THR A 50 -11.86 -7.95 4.53
C THR A 50 -11.21 -8.58 3.30
N ALA A 51 -11.27 -7.90 2.14
CA ALA A 51 -10.63 -8.33 0.91
C ALA A 51 -9.10 -8.43 1.05
N LEU A 52 -8.49 -7.50 1.77
CA LEU A 52 -7.06 -7.52 2.09
C LEU A 52 -6.69 -8.72 2.96
N MET A 53 -7.46 -8.98 4.02
CA MET A 53 -7.19 -10.09 4.97
C MET A 53 -7.33 -11.47 4.34
N VAL A 54 -8.19 -11.64 3.34
CA VAL A 54 -8.33 -12.92 2.60
C VAL A 54 -7.41 -13.02 1.38
N SER A 55 -6.67 -11.96 1.06
CA SER A 55 -5.82 -11.93 -0.14
C SER A 55 -4.57 -12.80 0.02
N ASP A 56 -4.29 -13.63 -0.98
CA ASP A 56 -3.03 -14.39 -1.08
C ASP A 56 -1.79 -13.48 -1.24
N LYS A 57 -2.00 -12.18 -1.54
CA LYS A 57 -0.94 -11.19 -1.64
C LYS A 57 -0.48 -10.67 -0.29
N LEU A 58 -1.37 -10.55 0.71
CA LEU A 58 -1.04 -9.94 1.99
C LEU A 58 0.14 -10.66 2.68
N PRO A 59 0.16 -12.00 2.81
CA PRO A 59 1.32 -12.70 3.38
C PRO A 59 2.63 -12.46 2.61
N LYS A 60 2.56 -12.33 1.27
CA LYS A 60 3.73 -12.06 0.42
C LYS A 60 4.25 -10.63 0.63
N ILE A 61 3.34 -9.66 0.79
CA ILE A 61 3.69 -8.26 1.09
C ILE A 61 4.38 -8.18 2.45
N LEU A 62 3.77 -8.75 3.49
CA LEU A 62 4.32 -8.75 4.85
C LEU A 62 5.70 -9.42 4.90
N LYS A 63 5.88 -10.55 4.19
CA LYS A 63 7.19 -11.21 4.08
C LYS A 63 8.26 -10.31 3.44
N ARG A 64 7.91 -9.55 2.39
CA ARG A 64 8.82 -8.59 1.73
C ARG A 64 9.12 -7.39 2.61
N TRP A 65 8.17 -6.93 3.41
CA TRP A 65 8.42 -5.84 4.37
C TRP A 65 9.33 -6.29 5.50
N LEU A 66 9.14 -7.51 6.01
CA LEU A 66 9.98 -8.09 7.06
C LEU A 66 11.42 -8.36 6.58
N SER A 67 11.57 -8.83 5.35
CA SER A 67 12.86 -9.10 4.72
C SER A 67 12.90 -8.47 3.33
N PRO A 68 13.23 -7.16 3.23
CA PRO A 68 13.36 -6.50 1.95
C PRO A 68 14.39 -7.22 1.08
N PRO A 69 14.18 -7.29 -0.24
CA PRO A 69 15.22 -7.71 -1.15
C PRO A 69 16.30 -6.62 -1.11
N TRP A 70 17.29 -6.78 -0.25
CA TRP A 70 18.48 -5.96 -0.30
C TRP A 70 19.09 -6.13 -1.69
N SER A 71 19.42 -5.01 -2.35
CA SER A 71 20.37 -5.07 -3.44
C SER A 71 21.61 -5.71 -2.86
N ALA A 72 22.03 -6.86 -3.38
CA ALA A 72 23.41 -7.27 -3.19
C ALA A 72 24.24 -6.06 -3.62
N ASP A 73 24.95 -5.46 -2.67
CA ASP A 73 25.87 -4.37 -2.95
C ASP A 73 26.77 -4.83 -4.10
N THR A 74 26.56 -4.21 -5.27
CA THR A 74 27.62 -4.06 -6.27
C THR A 74 28.67 -3.16 -5.66
N HIS A 75 29.43 -3.69 -4.70
CA HIS A 75 30.78 -3.26 -4.41
C HIS A 75 31.69 -3.99 -5.40
N ASP A 76 31.70 -3.52 -6.65
CA ASP A 76 32.85 -3.71 -7.51
C ASP A 76 33.93 -2.74 -7.00
N VAL A 77 34.95 -3.30 -6.34
CA VAL A 77 36.26 -2.67 -6.08
C VAL A 77 37.26 -3.26 -7.06
#